data_AF-A0A967N2A7-F1
#
_entry.id   AF-A0A967N2A7-F1
#
_cell.length_a   1.000
_cell.length_b   1.000
_cell.length_c   1.000
_cell.angle_alpha   90.00
_cell.angle_beta   90.00
_cell.angle_gamma   90.00
#
_symmetry.space_group_name_H-M   'P 1'
#
loop_
_entity.id
_entity.type
_entity.pdbx_description
1 polymer ?
#
loop_
_entity_poly.entity_id
_entity_poly.type
_entity_poly.pdbx_seq_one_letter_code
_entity_poly.pdbx_strand_id
1 'polypeptide(L)'
;PAVNHPEFYYGFVLLNICWQILYLFLAQDPIRYRMLMLPAFLAKASAPCALLWLVFQERISSQWVATAILDGAFALLFLIAFWLSGRSVNAERSQRIQYEEQFEPQ
;
A
#
# COMPACT_ATOMS: atom_id res chain seq x y z
N PRO A 1 -29.73 7.56 6.27
CA PRO A 1 -30.55 7.04 5.15
C PRO A 1 -30.19 5.58 4.87
N ALA A 2 -31.18 4.69 4.69
CA ALA A 2 -30.91 3.32 4.29
C ALA A 2 -30.19 3.34 2.94
N VAL A 3 -29.00 2.74 2.86
CA VAL A 3 -28.24 2.60 1.62
C VAL A 3 -28.90 1.49 0.80
N ASN A 4 -30.10 1.75 0.27
CA ASN A 4 -30.89 0.80 -0.51
C ASN A 4 -30.54 0.88 -2.00
N HIS A 5 -29.25 0.98 -2.30
CA HIS A 5 -28.69 1.00 -3.64
C HIS A 5 -27.68 -0.15 -3.77
N PRO A 6 -28.17 -1.39 -3.95
CA PRO A 6 -27.31 -2.56 -4.05
C PRO A 6 -26.25 -2.40 -5.15
N GLU A 7 -26.53 -1.67 -6.21
CA GLU A 7 -25.61 -1.36 -7.31
C GLU A 7 -24.31 -0.68 -6.83
N PHE A 8 -24.41 0.28 -5.90
CA PHE A 8 -23.23 0.94 -5.35
C PHE A 8 -22.46 0.01 -4.41
N TYR A 9 -23.17 -0.83 -3.65
CA TYR A 9 -22.54 -1.80 -2.76
C TYR A 9 -21.76 -2.86 -3.54
N TYR A 10 -22.37 -3.51 -4.53
CA TYR A 10 -21.72 -4.53 -5.33
C TYR A 10 -20.62 -3.93 -6.23
N GLY A 11 -20.85 -2.75 -6.80
CA GLY A 11 -19.82 -2.03 -7.56
C GLY A 11 -18.58 -1.73 -6.70
N PHE A 12 -18.78 -1.28 -5.46
CA PHE A 12 -17.69 -1.03 -4.52
C PHE A 12 -16.96 -2.32 -4.13
N VAL A 13 -17.68 -3.42 -3.87
CA VAL A 13 -17.05 -4.72 -3.55
C VAL A 13 -16.22 -5.24 -4.71
N LEU A 14 -16.74 -5.22 -5.95
CA LEU A 14 -16.00 -5.65 -7.14
C LEU A 14 -14.74 -4.79 -7.35
N LEU A 15 -14.87 -3.47 -7.21
CA LEU A 15 -13.73 -2.56 -7.31
C LEU A 15 -12.65 -2.91 -6.28
N ASN A 16 -13.03 -3.18 -5.03
CA ASN A 16 -12.09 -3.59 -3.99
C ASN A 16 -11.39 -4.91 -4.33
N ILE A 17 -12.10 -5.89 -4.89
CA ILE A 17 -11.50 -7.16 -5.32
C ILE A 17 -10.47 -6.93 -6.42
N CYS A 18 -10.78 -6.11 -7.42
CA CYS A 18 -9.82 -5.75 -8.48
C CYS A 18 -8.55 -5.10 -7.91
N TRP A 19 -8.71 -4.17 -6.96
CA TRP A 19 -7.56 -3.57 -6.27
C TRP A 19 -6.76 -4.58 -5.45
N GLN A 20 -7.41 -5.51 -4.76
CA GLN A 20 -6.71 -6.56 -4.01
C GLN A 20 -5.88 -7.47 -4.91
N ILE A 21 -6.38 -7.81 -6.10
CA ILE A 21 -5.60 -8.58 -7.08
C ILE A 21 -4.37 -7.77 -7.53
N LEU A 22 -4.54 -6.48 -7.85
CA LEU A 22 -3.42 -5.61 -8.22
C LEU A 22 -2.37 -5.53 -7.10
N TYR A 23 -2.79 -5.42 -5.85
CA TYR A 23 -1.91 -5.39 -4.69
C TYR A 23 -1.08 -6.67 -4.53
N LEU A 24 -1.66 -7.84 -4.83
CA LEU A 24 -0.92 -9.11 -4.87
C LEU A 24 0.16 -9.11 -5.96
N PHE A 25 -0.14 -8.58 -7.15
CA PHE A 25 0.86 -8.44 -8.22
C PHE A 25 1.99 -7.46 -7.84
N LEU A 26 1.66 -6.32 -7.20
CA LEU A 26 2.67 -5.38 -6.70
C LEU A 26 3.58 -6.04 -5.65
N ALA A 27 3.04 -6.94 -4.83
CA ALA A 27 3.79 -7.65 -3.81
C ALA A 27 4.75 -8.71 -4.37
N GLN A 28 4.55 -9.19 -5.61
CA GLN A 28 5.44 -10.19 -6.22
C GLN A 28 6.83 -9.65 -6.53
N ASP A 29 6.94 -8.37 -6.89
CA ASP A 29 8.22 -7.78 -7.32
C ASP A 29 8.43 -6.36 -6.74
N PRO A 30 8.74 -6.25 -5.44
CA PRO A 30 8.74 -4.99 -4.71
C PRO A 30 9.84 -4.01 -5.15
N ILE A 31 10.90 -4.51 -5.78
CA ILE A 31 12.01 -3.68 -6.29
C ILE A 31 11.57 -2.99 -7.58
N ARG A 32 10.92 -3.73 -8.48
CA ARG A 32 10.48 -3.21 -9.78
C ARG A 32 9.35 -2.19 -9.66
N TYR A 33 8.42 -2.40 -8.72
CA TYR A 33 7.22 -1.57 -8.56
C TYR A 33 7.30 -0.55 -7.41
N ARG A 34 8.51 -0.19 -6.97
CA ARG A 34 8.72 0.71 -5.81
C ARG A 34 7.94 2.03 -5.89
N MET A 35 7.87 2.65 -7.07
CA MET A 35 7.10 3.90 -7.26
C MET A 35 5.59 3.72 -7.09
N LEU A 36 5.06 2.52 -7.38
CA LEU A 36 3.62 2.21 -7.24
C LEU A 36 3.23 1.84 -5.80
N MET A 37 4.19 1.62 -4.90
CA MET A 37 3.89 1.36 -3.49
C MET A 37 3.35 2.60 -2.75
N LEU A 38 3.79 3.81 -3.14
CA LEU A 38 3.26 5.06 -2.56
C LEU A 38 1.75 5.24 -2.83
N PRO A 39 1.26 5.14 -4.08
CA PRO A 39 -0.17 5.20 -4.33
C PRO A 39 -0.93 4.02 -3.71
N ALA A 40 -0.35 2.81 -3.65
CA ALA A 40 -0.96 1.67 -2.94
C ALA A 40 -1.11 1.93 -1.44
N PHE A 41 -0.09 2.53 -0.81
CA PHE A 41 -0.15 2.98 0.59
C PHE A 41 -1.25 4.03 0.78
N LEU A 42 -1.30 5.07 -0.06
CA LEU A 42 -2.34 6.12 0.03
C LEU A 42 -3.75 5.54 -0.11
N ALA A 43 -3.94 4.61 -1.06
CA ALA A 43 -5.21 3.94 -1.27
C ALA A 43 -5.62 3.12 -0.04
N LYS A 44 -4.72 2.30 0.52
CA LYS A 44 -5.00 1.49 1.72
C LYS A 44 -5.05 2.28 3.02
N ALA A 45 -4.34 3.40 3.14
CA ALA A 45 -4.34 4.24 4.34
C ALA A 45 -5.56 5.17 4.43
N SER A 46 -6.19 5.48 3.29
CA SER A 46 -7.36 6.37 3.24
C SER A 46 -8.55 5.85 4.07
N ALA A 47 -8.87 4.56 3.96
CA ALA A 47 -9.94 3.92 4.70
C ALA A 47 -9.74 3.97 6.23
N PRO A 48 -8.61 3.51 6.80
CA PRO A 48 -8.36 3.61 8.24
C PRO A 48 -8.30 5.06 8.73
N CYS A 49 -7.77 6.02 7.95
CA CYS A 49 -7.83 7.44 8.32
C CYS A 49 -9.28 7.96 8.44
N ALA A 50 -10.13 7.64 7.47
CA ALA A 50 -11.55 8.00 7.53
C ALA A 50 -12.25 7.31 8.71
N LEU A 51 -11.97 6.02 8.93
CA LEU A 51 -12.54 5.25 10.04
C LEU A 51 -12.09 5.79 11.40
N LEU A 52 -10.83 6.17 11.57
CA LEU A 52 -10.37 6.85 12.79
C LEU A 52 -11.18 8.11 13.06
N TRP A 53 -11.39 8.94 12.04
CA TRP A 53 -12.23 10.15 12.17
C TRP A 53 -13.67 9.83 12.57
N LEU A 54 -14.26 8.78 12.01
CA LEU A 54 -15.62 8.36 12.37
C LEU A 54 -15.70 7.70 13.76
N VAL A 55 -14.63 7.06 14.25
CA VAL A 55 -14.57 6.45 15.60
C VAL A 55 -14.64 7.57 16.63
N PHE A 56 -13.96 8.69 16.39
CA PHE A 56 -14.09 9.90 17.19
C PHE A 56 -15.52 10.47 17.24
N GLN A 57 -16.35 10.15 16.24
CA GLN A 57 -17.76 10.57 16.22
C GLN A 57 -18.71 9.51 16.82
N GLU A 58 -18.20 8.41 17.36
CA GLU A 58 -18.98 7.27 17.90
C GLU A 58 -20.02 6.70 16.91
N ARG A 59 -19.79 6.89 15.61
CA ARG A 59 -20.79 6.66 14.56
C ARG A 59 -20.61 5.36 13.78
N ILE A 60 -19.83 4.40 14.30
CA ILE A 60 -19.42 3.22 13.51
C ILE A 60 -19.90 1.91 14.12
N SER A 61 -20.43 1.05 13.25
CA SER A 61 -20.61 -0.38 13.50
C SER A 61 -19.27 -1.10 13.59
N SER A 62 -19.08 -1.98 14.59
CA SER A 62 -17.84 -2.73 14.83
C SER A 62 -17.33 -3.53 13.62
N GLN A 63 -18.20 -3.85 12.67
CA GLN A 63 -17.86 -4.56 11.42
C GLN A 63 -16.83 -3.79 10.58
N TRP A 64 -16.92 -2.46 10.55
CA TRP A 64 -16.02 -1.61 9.77
C TRP A 64 -14.65 -1.41 10.43
N VAL A 65 -14.55 -1.70 11.73
CA VAL A 65 -13.26 -1.65 12.44
C VAL A 65 -12.35 -2.79 11.97
N ALA A 66 -12.91 -3.98 11.75
CA ALA A 66 -12.15 -5.12 11.25
C ALA A 66 -11.55 -4.86 9.86
N THR A 67 -12.32 -4.25 8.96
CA THR A 67 -11.83 -3.87 7.63
C THR A 67 -10.79 -2.75 7.71
N ALA A 68 -10.96 -1.77 8.60
CA ALA A 68 -9.96 -0.72 8.85
C ALA A 68 -8.61 -1.30 9.30
N ILE A 69 -8.63 -2.27 10.23
CA ILE A 69 -7.42 -2.91 10.76
C ILE A 69 -6.70 -3.66 9.64
N LEU A 70 -7.44 -4.42 8.83
CA LEU A 70 -6.88 -5.18 7.71
C LEU A 70 -6.25 -4.25 6.66
N ASP A 71 -6.92 -3.15 6.33
CA ASP A 71 -6.38 -2.14 5.41
C ASP A 71 -5.16 -1.42 5.98
N GLY A 72 -5.18 -1.10 7.29
CA GLY A 72 -4.04 -0.53 8.00
C GLY A 72 -2.84 -1.48 8.02
N ALA A 73 -3.06 -2.79 8.22
CA ALA A 73 -2.01 -3.79 8.17
C ALA A 73 -1.37 -3.87 6.77
N PHE A 74 -2.17 -3.87 5.71
CA PHE A 74 -1.65 -3.82 4.33
C PHE A 74 -0.92 -2.52 4.03
N ALA A 75 -1.44 -1.37 4.46
CA ALA A 75 -0.76 -0.09 4.30
C ALA A 75 0.63 -0.11 4.97
N LEU A 76 0.72 -0.64 6.19
CA LEU A 76 1.99 -0.77 6.91
C LEU A 76 2.96 -1.70 6.17
N LEU A 77 2.49 -2.84 5.66
CA LEU A 77 3.29 -3.76 4.87
C LEU A 77 3.84 -3.10 3.59
N PHE A 78 3.02 -2.32 2.87
CA PHE A 78 3.48 -1.57 1.71
C PHE A 78 4.54 -0.53 2.07
N LEU A 79 4.39 0.17 3.19
CA LEU A 79 5.37 1.14 3.67
C LEU A 79 6.70 0.46 4.03
N ILE A 80 6.65 -0.68 4.72
CA ILE A 80 7.84 -1.48 5.07
C ILE A 80 8.52 -2.01 3.79
N ALA A 81 7.75 -2.54 2.85
CA ALA A 81 8.26 -3.03 1.58
C ALA A 81 8.95 -1.93 0.77
N PHE A 82 8.39 -0.71 0.76
CA PHE A 82 9.00 0.46 0.13
C PHE A 82 10.35 0.81 0.77
N TRP A 83 10.41 0.81 2.10
CA TRP A 83 11.64 1.08 2.85
C TRP A 83 12.72 0.00 2.60
N LEU A 84 12.34 -1.27 2.63
CA LEU A 84 13.26 -2.38 2.43
C LEU A 84 13.79 -2.42 0.98
N SER A 85 12.92 -2.21 0.00
CA SER A 85 13.26 -2.06 -1.42
C SER A 85 14.21 -0.88 -1.67
N GLY A 86 14.12 0.19 -0.86
CA GLY A 86 15.06 1.29 -0.90
C GLY A 86 16.50 0.92 -0.53
N ARG A 87 16.67 0.00 0.42
CA ARG A 87 17.98 -0.42 0.91
C ARG A 87 18.74 -1.27 -0.10
N SER A 88 18.04 -2.17 -0.81
CA SER A 88 18.67 -3.04 -1.82
C SER A 88 19.18 -2.23 -3.02
N VAL A 89 18.36 -1.32 -3.54
CA VAL A 89 18.75 -0.46 -4.67
C VAL A 89 19.94 0.42 -4.32
N ASN A 90 19.97 0.99 -3.11
CA ASN A 90 21.09 1.83 -2.67
C ASN A 90 22.38 1.00 -2.49
N ALA A 91 22.30 -0.22 -1.98
CA ALA A 91 23.45 -1.11 -1.84
C ALA A 91 24.07 -1.47 -3.20
N GLU A 92 23.25 -1.84 -4.20
CA GLU A 92 23.72 -2.11 -5.56
C GLU A 92 24.36 -0.87 -6.21
N ARG A 93 23.77 0.32 -5.99
CA ARG A 93 24.32 1.58 -6.51
C ARG A 93 25.69 1.90 -5.92
N SER A 94 25.87 1.74 -4.62
CA SER A 94 27.16 1.96 -3.94
C SER A 94 28.23 1.00 -4.43
N GLN A 95 27.90 -0.27 -4.65
CA GLN A 95 28.84 -1.25 -5.22
C GLN A 95 29.28 -0.89 -6.63
N ARG A 96 28.34 -0.40 -7.46
CA ARG A 96 28.65 0.00 -8.84
C ARG A 96 29.61 1.20 -8.89
N ILE A 97 29.41 2.20 -8.03
CA ILE A 97 30.29 3.37 -7.92
C ILE A 97 31.70 2.95 -7.47
N GLN A 98 31.82 2.08 -6.45
CA GLN A 98 33.13 1.57 -6.03
C GLN A 98 33.86 0.79 -7.12
N TYR A 99 33.12 0.02 -7.92
CA TYR A 99 33.70 -0.69 -9.07
C TYR A 99 34.20 0.29 -10.13
N GLU A 100 33.43 1.33 -10.45
CA GLU A 100 33.83 2.36 -11.42
C GLU A 100 35.08 3.13 -10.94
N GLU A 101 35.14 3.54 -9.67
CA GLU A 101 36.34 4.19 -9.08
C GLU A 101 37.58 3.28 -9.09
N GLN A 102 37.41 1.97 -8.93
CA GLN A 102 38.53 1.02 -8.94
C GLN A 102 39.11 0.79 -10.35
N PHE A 103 38.31 0.98 -11.40
CA PHE A 103 38.69 0.69 -12.78
C PHE A 103 38.85 1.95 -13.64
N GLU A 104 38.78 3.15 -13.06
CA GLU A 104 39.07 4.40 -13.76
C GLU A 104 40.59 4.50 -14.05
N PRO A 105 41.01 4.55 -15.33
CA PRO A 105 42.42 4.70 -15.67
C PRO A 105 42.89 6.12 -15.29
N GLN A 106 43.96 6.18 -14.49
CA GLN A 106 44.67 7.41 -14.09
C GLN A 106 45.32 8.11 -15.29
#